data_AF-A0A142X6Z0-F1
#
_entry.id   AF-A0A142X6Z0-F1
#
_cell.length_a   1.000
_cell.length_b   1.000
_cell.length_c   1.000
_cell.angle_alpha   90.00
_cell.angle_beta   90.00
_cell.angle_gamma   90.00
#
_symmetry.space_group_name_H-M   'P 1'
#
loop_
_entity.id
_entity.type
_entity.pdbx_description
1 polymer ?
#
loop_
_entity_poly.entity_id
_entity_poly.type
_entity_poly.pdbx_seq_one_letter_code
_entity_poly.pdbx_strand_id
1 'polypeptide(L)'
;MPLGFAIPLFVLLAGAAIAAAVVWWKGRDAREARQGIADFRRHREMLEAKFFDLASGLGKPRGLRWLRCDWQPDVTFARDVRTRLLTAFVSTEIAFEAIEGGDMEDVAAVGTIRDATAVFHYQAGRWGTGGKALFNMNPRDAIVRLEGQFVEVRSSEAAPVISA
;
A
#
# COMPACT_ATOMS: atom_id res chain seq x y z
N MET A 1 20.74 -45.88 -29.91
CA MET A 1 20.57 -45.25 -28.58
C MET A 1 19.67 -44.02 -28.75
N PRO A 2 18.46 -43.99 -28.17
CA PRO A 2 17.46 -42.98 -28.51
C PRO A 2 17.62 -41.73 -27.63
N LEU A 3 18.58 -40.85 -27.95
CA LEU A 3 18.67 -39.53 -27.31
C LEU A 3 17.62 -38.52 -27.84
N GLY A 4 16.94 -38.83 -28.97
CA GLY A 4 16.07 -37.87 -29.66
C GLY A 4 14.77 -37.49 -28.95
N PHE A 5 14.25 -38.34 -28.06
CA PHE A 5 12.98 -38.09 -27.34
C PHE A 5 13.15 -37.51 -25.94
N ALA A 6 14.37 -37.55 -25.38
CA ALA A 6 14.63 -37.07 -24.03
C ALA A 6 14.56 -35.53 -23.93
N ILE A 7 15.02 -34.83 -24.96
CA ILE A 7 15.04 -33.36 -25.03
C ILE A 7 13.62 -32.76 -25.07
N PRO A 8 12.69 -33.18 -25.96
CA PRO A 8 11.34 -32.62 -25.98
C PRO A 8 10.54 -32.93 -24.71
N LEU A 9 10.77 -34.10 -24.09
CA LEU A 9 10.15 -34.44 -22.81
C LEU A 9 10.65 -33.54 -21.67
N PHE A 10 11.95 -33.25 -21.64
CA PHE A 10 12.53 -32.35 -20.62
C PHE A 10 12.01 -30.92 -20.76
N VAL A 11 11.86 -30.42 -21.99
CA VAL A 11 11.30 -29.09 -22.26
C VAL A 11 9.83 -29.01 -21.83
N LEU A 12 9.03 -30.05 -22.11
CA LEU A 12 7.63 -30.12 -21.68
C LEU A 12 7.51 -30.16 -20.15
N LEU A 13 8.34 -30.96 -19.47
CA LEU A 13 8.34 -31.05 -18.01
C LEU A 13 8.79 -29.75 -17.35
N ALA A 14 9.81 -29.08 -17.89
CA ALA A 14 10.27 -27.77 -17.43
C ALA A 14 9.17 -26.70 -17.60
N GLY A 15 8.50 -26.69 -18.77
CA GLY A 15 7.38 -25.79 -19.03
C GLY A 15 6.22 -26.00 -18.05
N ALA A 16 5.86 -27.26 -17.80
CA ALA A 16 4.81 -27.62 -16.85
C ALA A 16 5.16 -27.22 -15.40
N ALA A 17 6.41 -27.43 -14.98
CA ALA A 17 6.88 -27.04 -13.66
C ALA A 17 6.85 -25.52 -13.46
N ILE A 18 7.29 -24.74 -14.46
CA ILE A 18 7.23 -23.27 -14.43
C ILE A 18 5.78 -22.80 -14.35
N ALA A 19 4.87 -23.37 -15.18
CA ALA A 19 3.46 -23.02 -15.14
C ALA A 19 2.82 -23.32 -13.77
N ALA A 20 3.11 -24.49 -13.19
CA ALA A 20 2.63 -24.87 -11.87
C ALA A 20 3.16 -23.93 -10.76
N ALA A 21 4.44 -23.54 -10.82
CA ALA A 21 5.03 -22.58 -9.89
C ALA A 21 4.35 -21.20 -9.97
N VAL A 22 4.09 -20.71 -11.18
CA VAL A 22 3.38 -19.44 -11.41
C VAL A 22 1.96 -19.48 -10.86
N VAL A 23 1.22 -20.57 -11.08
CA VAL A 23 -0.14 -20.75 -10.56
C VAL A 23 -0.13 -20.80 -9.03
N TRP A 24 0.81 -21.55 -8.44
CA TRP A 24 0.95 -21.66 -7.00
C TRP A 24 1.27 -20.30 -6.34
N TRP A 25 2.19 -19.53 -6.92
CA TRP A 25 2.52 -18.18 -6.45
C TRP A 25 1.33 -17.24 -6.54
N LYS A 26 0.61 -17.22 -7.66
CA LYS A 26 -0.61 -16.41 -7.81
C LYS A 26 -1.68 -16.78 -6.76
N GLY A 27 -1.86 -18.08 -6.50
CA GLY A 27 -2.82 -18.55 -5.49
C GLY A 27 -2.45 -18.16 -4.06
N ARG A 28 -1.15 -18.16 -3.73
CA ARG A 28 -0.65 -17.72 -2.43
C ARG A 28 -0.81 -16.21 -2.25
N ASP A 29 -0.47 -15.42 -3.27
CA ASP A 29 -0.58 -13.97 -3.25
C ASP A 29 -2.02 -13.50 -3.07
N ALA A 30 -2.98 -14.15 -3.74
CA ALA A 30 -4.40 -13.86 -3.59
C ALA A 30 -4.92 -14.16 -2.18
N ARG A 31 -4.48 -15.27 -1.56
CA ARG A 31 -4.85 -15.61 -0.18
C ARG A 31 -4.26 -14.64 0.82
N GLU A 32 -2.99 -14.28 0.65
CA GLU A 32 -2.33 -13.26 1.47
C GLU A 32 -3.03 -11.91 1.34
N ALA A 33 -3.41 -11.51 0.12
CA ALA A 33 -4.16 -10.28 -0.11
C ALA A 33 -5.51 -10.28 0.62
N ARG A 34 -6.29 -11.37 0.53
CA ARG A 34 -7.56 -11.51 1.26
C ARG A 34 -7.38 -11.34 2.75
N GLN A 35 -6.44 -12.09 3.32
CA GLN A 35 -6.17 -12.07 4.76
C GLN A 35 -5.66 -10.70 5.20
N GLY A 36 -4.71 -10.12 4.47
CA GLY A 36 -4.17 -8.80 4.74
C GLY A 36 -5.24 -7.71 4.66
N ILE A 37 -6.09 -7.71 3.65
CA ILE A 37 -7.19 -6.73 3.52
C ILE A 37 -8.20 -6.87 4.67
N ALA A 38 -8.59 -8.10 5.02
CA ALA A 38 -9.47 -8.34 6.16
C ALA A 38 -8.82 -7.88 7.47
N ASP A 39 -7.53 -8.15 7.64
CA ASP A 39 -6.76 -7.73 8.81
C ASP A 39 -6.62 -6.21 8.91
N PHE A 40 -6.37 -5.54 7.78
CA PHE A 40 -6.29 -4.08 7.70
C PHE A 40 -7.58 -3.45 8.22
N ARG A 41 -8.72 -3.93 7.72
CA ARG A 41 -10.04 -3.40 8.10
C ARG A 41 -10.30 -3.52 9.60
N ARG A 42 -9.86 -4.61 10.22
CA ARG A 42 -10.01 -4.80 11.68
C ARG A 42 -9.11 -3.88 12.50
N HIS A 43 -7.91 -3.59 12.01
CA HIS A 43 -6.89 -2.83 12.74
C HIS A 43 -6.75 -1.39 12.26
N ARG A 44 -7.67 -0.91 11.42
CA ARG A 44 -7.56 0.36 10.70
C ARG A 44 -7.29 1.55 11.62
N GLU A 45 -8.14 1.73 12.64
CA GLU A 45 -8.03 2.85 13.58
C GLU A 45 -6.69 2.86 14.34
N MET A 46 -6.23 1.67 14.77
CA MET A 46 -4.92 1.54 15.43
C MET A 46 -3.77 1.89 14.48
N LEU A 47 -3.86 1.49 13.21
CA LEU A 47 -2.85 1.81 12.19
C LEU A 47 -2.84 3.32 11.89
N GLU A 48 -4.01 3.93 11.79
CA GLU A 48 -4.19 5.37 11.59
C GLU A 48 -3.60 6.19 12.74
N ALA A 49 -3.84 5.79 13.99
CA ALA A 49 -3.21 6.41 15.17
C ALA A 49 -1.67 6.29 15.11
N LYS A 50 -1.16 5.07 14.87
CA LYS A 50 0.28 4.82 14.75
C LYS A 50 0.92 5.62 13.61
N PHE A 51 0.18 5.79 12.51
CA PHE A 51 0.63 6.64 11.40
C PHE A 51 0.81 8.08 11.85
N PHE A 52 -0.18 8.66 12.53
CA PHE A 52 -0.13 10.05 12.95
C PHE A 52 1.04 10.30 13.90
N ASP A 53 1.26 9.42 14.88
CA ASP A 53 2.38 9.52 15.82
C ASP A 53 3.74 9.53 15.09
N LEU A 54 3.93 8.63 14.11
CA LEU A 54 5.16 8.56 13.34
C LEU A 54 5.31 9.74 12.38
N ALA A 55 4.24 10.11 11.67
CA ALA A 55 4.28 11.15 10.64
C ALA A 55 4.53 12.54 11.26
N SER A 56 3.86 12.85 12.37
CA SER A 56 4.06 14.09 13.12
C SER A 56 5.47 14.20 13.69
N GLY A 57 6.05 13.09 14.16
CA GLY A 57 7.43 13.04 14.66
C GLY A 57 8.52 13.22 13.59
N LEU A 58 8.21 12.96 12.32
CA LEU A 58 9.17 13.11 11.21
C LEU A 58 9.41 14.56 10.76
N GLY A 59 8.56 15.51 11.20
CA GLY A 59 8.73 16.94 10.89
C GLY A 59 8.62 17.29 9.40
N LYS A 60 7.88 16.50 8.61
CA LYS A 60 7.63 16.73 7.17
C LYS A 60 6.16 17.09 6.95
N PRO A 61 5.81 18.18 6.25
CA PRO A 61 6.71 19.15 5.61
C PRO A 61 7.48 20.01 6.63
N ARG A 62 8.69 20.45 6.26
CA ARG A 62 9.55 21.26 7.15
C ARG A 62 8.87 22.58 7.51
N GLY A 63 9.10 23.06 8.74
CA GLY A 63 8.55 24.32 9.23
C GLY A 63 7.06 24.25 9.59
N LEU A 64 6.43 23.07 9.49
CA LEU A 64 5.03 22.85 9.83
C LEU A 64 4.89 21.82 10.94
N ARG A 65 3.98 22.08 11.88
CA ARG A 65 3.53 21.12 12.89
C ARG A 65 2.24 20.44 12.42
N TRP A 66 2.18 19.13 12.55
CA TRP A 66 0.96 18.36 12.31
C TRP A 66 -0.01 18.57 13.47
N LEU A 67 -1.26 18.88 13.15
CA LEU A 67 -2.30 19.07 14.16
C LEU A 67 -3.21 17.86 14.28
N ARG A 68 -3.72 17.39 13.14
CA ARG A 68 -4.63 16.24 13.07
C ARG A 68 -4.66 15.66 11.66
N CYS A 69 -5.06 14.39 11.59
CA CYS A 69 -5.56 13.76 10.38
C CYS A 69 -7.08 13.62 10.49
N ASP A 70 -7.79 13.97 9.43
CA ASP A 70 -9.18 13.55 9.20
C ASP A 70 -9.16 12.38 8.21
N TRP A 71 -9.62 11.21 8.65
CA TRP A 71 -9.45 9.96 7.92
C TRP A 71 -10.67 9.71 7.04
N GLN A 72 -10.43 9.60 5.73
CA GLN A 72 -11.49 9.41 4.76
C GLN A 72 -11.72 7.90 4.51
N PRO A 73 -12.94 7.48 4.17
CA PRO A 73 -13.27 6.06 4.03
C PRO A 73 -12.50 5.38 2.88
N ASP A 74 -12.05 6.14 1.88
CA ASP A 74 -11.43 5.61 0.67
C ASP A 74 -10.06 4.95 0.94
N VAL A 75 -9.91 3.72 0.43
CA VAL A 75 -8.70 2.92 0.56
C VAL A 75 -8.48 2.16 -0.74
N THR A 76 -7.28 2.31 -1.31
CA THR A 76 -6.83 1.51 -2.46
C THR A 76 -5.75 0.54 -2.01
N PHE A 77 -5.92 -0.73 -2.34
CA PHE A 77 -4.91 -1.77 -2.09
C PHE A 77 -4.13 -2.04 -3.37
N ALA A 78 -2.81 -2.11 -3.23
CA ALA A 78 -1.94 -2.45 -4.34
C ALA A 78 -0.77 -3.31 -3.87
N ARG A 79 -0.08 -3.92 -4.81
CA ARG A 79 1.15 -4.66 -4.56
C ARG A 79 2.32 -3.89 -5.12
N ASP A 80 3.33 -3.65 -4.30
CA ASP A 80 4.60 -3.06 -4.74
C ASP A 80 5.27 -4.05 -5.72
N VAL A 81 5.65 -3.58 -6.90
CA VAL A 81 6.25 -4.40 -7.96
C VAL A 81 7.62 -4.94 -7.53
N ARG A 82 8.40 -4.13 -6.83
CA ARG A 82 9.77 -4.46 -6.41
C ARG A 82 9.78 -5.31 -5.14
N THR A 83 9.06 -4.88 -4.11
CA THR A 83 9.10 -5.56 -2.80
C THR A 83 8.06 -6.68 -2.67
N ARG A 84 7.08 -6.74 -3.58
CA ARG A 84 5.93 -7.65 -3.54
C ARG A 84 5.01 -7.48 -2.34
N LEU A 85 5.26 -6.49 -1.49
CA LEU A 85 4.45 -6.22 -0.31
C LEU A 85 3.05 -5.73 -0.71
N LEU A 86 2.03 -6.29 -0.08
CA LEU A 86 0.69 -5.74 -0.10
C LEU A 86 0.73 -4.39 0.62
N THR A 87 0.20 -3.35 -0.03
CA THR A 87 0.28 -1.96 0.40
C THR A 87 -1.12 -1.37 0.41
N ALA A 88 -1.47 -0.64 1.46
CA ALA A 88 -2.72 0.11 1.54
C ALA A 88 -2.41 1.60 1.41
N PHE A 89 -3.17 2.26 0.55
CA PHE A 89 -3.18 3.70 0.34
C PHE A 89 -4.50 4.22 0.91
N VAL A 90 -4.42 5.00 1.99
CA VAL A 90 -5.59 5.46 2.74
C VAL A 90 -5.72 6.96 2.57
N SER A 91 -6.91 7.41 2.18
CA SER A 91 -7.18 8.83 2.02
C SER A 91 -7.25 9.52 3.38
N THR A 92 -6.63 10.68 3.50
CA THR A 92 -6.71 11.52 4.70
C THR A 92 -6.49 12.99 4.36
N GLU A 93 -7.14 13.85 5.13
CA GLU A 93 -6.92 15.29 5.11
C GLU A 93 -6.07 15.68 6.33
N ILE A 94 -4.96 16.38 6.10
CA ILE A 94 -4.01 16.73 7.17
C ILE A 94 -4.04 18.23 7.42
N ALA A 95 -4.23 18.61 8.68
CA ALA A 95 -4.13 20.00 9.12
C ALA A 95 -2.73 20.31 9.68
N PHE A 96 -2.21 21.47 9.28
CA PHE A 96 -0.89 21.97 9.66
C PHE A 96 -0.96 23.35 10.29
N GLU A 97 0.06 23.69 11.07
CA GLU A 97 0.34 25.08 11.46
C GLU A 97 1.81 25.48 11.30
N ALA A 98 2.02 26.78 11.20
CA ALA A 98 3.25 27.53 11.48
C ALA A 98 3.99 26.98 12.69
N ILE A 99 5.25 26.57 12.57
CA ILE A 99 6.15 26.66 13.73
C ILE A 99 6.52 28.14 13.89
N GLU A 100 6.25 28.72 15.05
CA GLU A 100 6.57 30.10 15.40
C GLU A 100 8.06 30.39 15.20
N GLY A 101 8.38 31.53 14.58
CA GLY A 101 9.74 31.92 14.21
C GLY A 101 10.38 31.09 13.09
N GLY A 102 9.60 30.24 12.40
CA GLY A 102 10.07 29.40 11.30
C GLY A 102 9.84 30.03 9.92
N ASP A 103 10.54 29.51 8.91
CA ASP A 103 10.51 29.98 7.51
C ASP A 103 9.10 30.04 6.86
N MET A 104 8.09 29.44 7.50
CA MET A 104 6.73 29.29 7.00
C MET A 104 5.70 30.16 7.73
N GLU A 105 6.09 30.94 8.74
CA GLU A 105 5.16 31.72 9.59
C GLU A 105 4.32 32.74 8.79
N ASP A 106 4.92 33.42 7.82
CA ASP A 106 4.26 34.47 7.01
C ASP A 106 3.52 33.94 5.77
N VAL A 107 3.53 32.63 5.53
CA VAL A 107 2.94 32.04 4.33
C VAL A 107 1.44 31.83 4.55
N ALA A 108 0.59 32.63 3.90
CA ALA A 108 -0.88 32.56 4.03
C ALA A 108 -1.51 31.17 3.70
N ALA A 109 -0.77 30.29 3.02
CA ALA A 109 -1.17 28.90 2.75
C ALA A 109 -0.90 27.94 3.93
N VAL A 110 -0.36 28.43 5.04
CA VAL A 110 -0.13 27.70 6.28
C VAL A 110 -1.39 27.80 7.14
N GLY A 111 -1.92 26.66 7.55
CA GLY A 111 -3.29 26.52 8.09
C GLY A 111 -4.26 25.83 7.13
N THR A 112 -3.84 25.55 5.88
CA THR A 112 -4.71 24.83 4.93
C THR A 112 -4.70 23.33 5.21
N ILE A 113 -5.89 22.75 5.25
CA ILE A 113 -6.11 21.31 5.14
C ILE A 113 -5.55 20.82 3.81
N ARG A 114 -4.75 19.76 3.82
CA ARG A 114 -4.19 19.15 2.60
C ARG A 114 -4.73 17.74 2.42
N ASP A 115 -5.26 17.48 1.23
CA ASP A 115 -5.49 16.12 0.77
C ASP A 115 -4.17 15.35 0.77
N ALA A 116 -4.20 14.15 1.31
CA ALA A 116 -3.05 13.28 1.36
C ALA A 116 -3.47 11.80 1.31
N THR A 117 -2.48 10.98 1.02
CA THR A 117 -2.60 9.53 1.07
C THR A 117 -1.56 8.95 2.01
N ALA A 118 -2.02 8.34 3.10
CA ALA A 118 -1.17 7.60 4.02
C ALA A 118 -0.84 6.21 3.46
N VAL A 119 0.41 5.77 3.64
CA VAL A 119 0.91 4.50 3.11
C VAL A 119 1.19 3.50 4.24
N PHE A 120 0.67 2.29 4.07
CA PHE A 120 0.85 1.15 4.97
C PHE A 120 1.32 -0.07 4.19
N HIS A 121 2.16 -0.91 4.81
CA HIS A 121 2.66 -2.14 4.21
C HIS A 121 2.33 -3.35 5.08
N TYR A 122 1.95 -4.45 4.44
CA TYR A 122 1.72 -5.74 5.05
C TYR A 122 2.92 -6.64 4.83
N GLN A 123 3.55 -7.06 5.93
CA GLN A 123 4.74 -7.90 5.91
C GLN A 123 4.68 -8.90 7.06
N ALA A 124 5.01 -10.17 6.76
CA ALA A 124 5.08 -11.24 7.74
C ALA A 124 3.83 -11.36 8.64
N GLY A 125 2.64 -11.19 8.04
CA GLY A 125 1.37 -11.33 8.74
C GLY A 125 0.92 -10.10 9.53
N ARG A 126 1.55 -8.94 9.37
CA ARG A 126 1.23 -7.72 10.13
C ARG A 126 1.25 -6.48 9.25
N TRP A 127 0.37 -5.55 9.55
CA TRP A 127 0.41 -4.21 8.99
C TRP A 127 1.36 -3.29 9.77
N GLY A 128 2.04 -2.41 9.03
CA GLY A 128 2.87 -1.36 9.59
C GLY A 128 2.88 -0.12 8.71
N THR A 129 3.40 0.96 9.27
CA THR A 129 3.64 2.22 8.57
C THR A 129 4.94 2.85 9.07
N GLY A 130 5.57 3.63 8.20
CA GLY A 130 6.68 4.50 8.55
C GLY A 130 6.28 5.98 8.61
N GLY A 131 4.99 6.30 8.68
CA GLY A 131 4.50 7.69 8.67
C GLY A 131 4.59 8.38 7.30
N LYS A 132 4.68 7.61 6.21
CA LYS A 132 4.80 8.16 4.86
C LYS A 132 3.45 8.66 4.34
N ALA A 133 3.35 9.98 4.15
CA ALA A 133 2.22 10.62 3.47
C ALA A 133 2.61 11.04 2.04
N LEU A 134 1.69 10.88 1.09
CA LEU A 134 1.76 11.46 -0.24
C LEU A 134 0.80 12.64 -0.29
N PHE A 135 1.32 13.86 -0.33
CA PHE A 135 0.51 15.08 -0.31
C PHE A 135 -0.08 15.41 -1.68
N ASN A 136 -1.23 16.09 -1.66
CA ASN A 136 -1.98 16.60 -2.81
C ASN A 136 -2.45 15.48 -3.77
N MET A 137 -2.80 14.31 -3.24
CA MET A 137 -3.39 13.23 -4.03
C MET A 137 -4.19 12.25 -3.17
N ASN A 138 -5.23 11.69 -3.78
CA ASN A 138 -6.03 10.58 -3.24
C ASN A 138 -5.37 9.21 -3.52
N PRO A 139 -5.87 8.11 -2.92
CA PRO A 139 -5.29 6.78 -3.08
C PRO A 139 -5.20 6.27 -4.52
N ARG A 140 -6.23 6.49 -5.34
CA ARG A 140 -6.24 6.04 -6.74
C ARG A 140 -5.25 6.82 -7.58
N ASP A 141 -5.22 8.14 -7.40
CA ASP A 141 -4.23 9.03 -8.00
C ASP A 141 -2.80 8.63 -7.64
N ALA A 142 -2.56 8.20 -6.40
CA ALA A 142 -1.25 7.75 -5.95
C ALA A 142 -0.77 6.53 -6.74
N ILE A 143 -1.64 5.56 -7.02
CA ILE A 143 -1.29 4.39 -7.86
C ILE A 143 -0.95 4.82 -9.28
N VAL A 144 -1.72 5.73 -9.87
CA VAL A 144 -1.49 6.23 -11.23
C VAL A 144 -0.19 7.03 -11.32
N ARG A 145 0.05 7.95 -10.39
CA ARG A 145 1.25 8.81 -10.37
C ARG A 145 2.53 8.03 -10.06
N LEU A 146 2.44 6.94 -9.30
CA LEU A 146 3.56 6.04 -9.00
C LEU A 146 3.64 4.90 -10.01
N GLU A 147 3.45 5.23 -11.28
CA GLU A 147 3.40 4.29 -12.41
C GLU A 147 4.55 3.29 -12.37
N GLY A 148 4.24 2.01 -12.60
CA GLY A 148 5.22 0.91 -12.61
C GLY A 148 5.74 0.50 -11.23
N GLN A 149 5.40 1.22 -10.16
CA GLN A 149 5.80 0.84 -8.79
C GLN A 149 4.74 0.00 -8.09
N PHE A 150 3.46 0.16 -8.45
CA PHE A 150 2.35 -0.52 -7.81
C PHE A 150 1.39 -1.13 -8.83
N VAL A 151 0.86 -2.31 -8.51
CA VAL A 151 -0.22 -2.96 -9.24
C VAL A 151 -1.42 -3.10 -8.32
N GLU A 152 -2.54 -2.48 -8.69
CA GLU A 152 -3.77 -2.53 -7.90
C GLU A 152 -4.26 -3.97 -7.69
N VAL A 153 -4.67 -4.27 -6.46
CA VAL A 153 -5.28 -5.55 -6.07
C VAL A 153 -6.79 -5.44 -6.28
N ARG A 154 -7.32 -6.17 -7.26
CA ARG A 154 -8.74 -6.06 -7.67
C ARG A 154 -9.69 -6.66 -6.61
N SER A 155 -10.89 -6.08 -6.48
CA SER A 155 -11.94 -6.48 -5.53
C SER A 155 -12.37 -7.97 -5.57
N SER A 156 -12.15 -8.71 -6.66
CA SER A 156 -12.42 -10.17 -6.69
C SER A 156 -11.43 -11.00 -5.86
N GLU A 157 -10.26 -10.44 -5.56
CA GLU A 157 -9.34 -10.96 -4.55
C GLU A 157 -9.70 -10.46 -3.15
N ALA A 158 -10.73 -9.63 -2.96
CA ALA A 158 -11.17 -9.14 -1.65
C ALA A 158 -12.56 -9.71 -1.21
N ALA A 159 -13.26 -10.40 -2.10
CA ALA A 159 -14.55 -11.01 -1.80
C ALA A 159 -14.38 -12.35 -1.05
N PRO A 160 -15.22 -12.64 -0.03
CA PRO A 160 -15.30 -13.98 0.52
C PRO A 160 -15.85 -14.91 -0.56
N VAL A 161 -15.17 -16.02 -0.81
CA VAL A 161 -15.78 -17.13 -1.55
C VAL A 161 -16.84 -17.69 -0.63
N ILE A 162 -18.10 -17.26 -0.81
CA ILE A 162 -19.24 -17.94 -0.21
C ILE A 162 -19.40 -19.23 -1.00
N SER A 163 -18.90 -20.34 -0.45
CA SER A 163 -19.23 -21.68 -0.93
C SER A 163 -20.66 -22.01 -0.49
N ALA A 164 -21.56 -22.16 -1.45
CA ALA A 164 -22.79 -22.92 -1.29
C ALA A 164 -22.53 -24.39 -1.63
#